data_AF-A0A9P6C9Q8-F1
#
_entry.id   AF-A0A9P6C9Q8-F1
#
_cell.length_a   1.000
_cell.length_b   1.000
_cell.length_c   1.000
_cell.angle_alpha   90.00
_cell.angle_beta   90.00
_cell.angle_gamma   90.00
#
_symmetry.space_group_name_H-M   'P 1'
#
loop_
_entity.id
_entity.type
_entity.pdbx_description
1 polymer ?
#
loop_
_entity_poly.entity_id
_entity_poly.type
_entity_poly.pdbx_seq_one_letter_code
_entity_poly.pdbx_strand_id
1 'polypeptide(L)'
;MVISTYAIEDGASLSNDRLSDQEFYATLELLSVANTRLESLIREVGNNPSLALELLEQHKTISKKIEHYHIALAPHKMLPPELLSHIFVLCSDDLTATGLRLPLHHHKTKAPWSISYVCSRWRQIALANPHLWNTISVQYTLARDPIGIHNTVADILMLPRCGEHGVSLTFGGNVTPTIQLAAAQNDLISKYAHRIRHLKISSNTSSIAPYLKSSPLQFTLLNSLKIETHHLPYESNNTLADKPITLFEHAHSLRKLEVSALDRSYFVSPKQFLIPWSHLTDLALHDVLVSPKMTLSMLQECVALVNCTLTLDDPFSAFSANSADYSAYDIPIVLPNLHSLTLYIELWPLAAQIYNSILTPSLRILSLTPQSPQDMYRSEDPFRDALISLLRRSKCSLDQFMCRYRHIPNLHQLLDEMPCLRALELPFSTLRTSMLVAMCQDRLLPNLEFLECEIGSAQLFLDFLESRRPKSSYEAGKSSHYNVWGYDIPDQVFATQRITELWEQFSNPRRSAVLEFRTRGQTDIYWRYTIIGSHKL
;
A
#
# COMPACT_ATOMS: atom_id res chain seq x y z
N MET A 1 -21.43 -43.00 35.20
CA MET A 1 -21.75 -42.98 33.75
C MET A 1 -23.10 -42.32 33.45
N VAL A 2 -24.22 -42.68 34.10
CA VAL A 2 -25.57 -42.16 33.77
C VAL A 2 -25.76 -40.64 34.03
N ILE A 3 -25.02 -40.05 34.97
CA ILE A 3 -25.07 -38.61 35.26
C ILE A 3 -24.32 -37.77 34.20
N SER A 4 -23.39 -38.40 33.45
CA SER A 4 -22.60 -37.73 32.39
C SER A 4 -23.35 -37.63 31.07
N THR A 5 -24.24 -38.58 30.75
CA THR A 5 -24.98 -38.61 29.48
C THR A 5 -26.04 -37.53 29.40
N TYR A 6 -26.76 -37.25 30.51
CA TYR A 6 -27.76 -36.17 30.56
C TYR A 6 -27.14 -34.77 30.43
N ALA A 7 -25.95 -34.56 31.00
CA ALA A 7 -25.23 -33.28 30.89
C ALA A 7 -24.74 -32.99 29.46
N ILE A 8 -24.37 -34.04 28.71
CA ILE A 8 -23.93 -33.93 27.31
C ILE A 8 -25.11 -33.77 26.35
N GLU A 9 -26.24 -34.47 26.57
CA GLU A 9 -27.40 -34.40 25.68
C GLU A 9 -28.10 -33.02 25.69
N ASP A 10 -28.29 -32.41 26.88
CA ASP A 10 -28.97 -31.11 27.00
C ASP A 10 -28.00 -29.92 27.09
N GLY A 11 -26.79 -30.09 27.65
CA GLY A 11 -25.86 -28.99 27.93
C GLY A 11 -24.83 -28.72 26.84
N ALA A 12 -24.28 -29.75 26.19
CA ALA A 12 -23.18 -29.61 25.23
C ALA A 12 -23.64 -29.15 23.83
N SER A 13 -24.89 -29.41 23.48
CA SER A 13 -25.50 -28.90 22.25
C SER A 13 -25.81 -27.41 22.34
N LEU A 14 -26.22 -26.93 23.52
CA LEU A 14 -26.52 -25.52 23.82
C LEU A 14 -25.27 -24.70 24.16
N SER A 15 -24.21 -25.32 24.70
CA SER A 15 -22.95 -24.64 24.99
C SER A 15 -22.06 -24.54 23.76
N ASN A 16 -21.46 -23.37 23.55
CA ASN A 16 -20.46 -23.13 22.50
C ASN A 16 -19.02 -23.31 22.98
N ASP A 17 -18.85 -23.83 24.20
CA ASP A 17 -17.54 -24.09 24.79
C ASP A 17 -16.90 -25.34 24.18
N ARG A 18 -15.56 -25.41 24.29
CA ARG A 18 -14.80 -26.56 23.82
C ARG A 18 -15.02 -27.73 24.79
N LEU A 19 -15.42 -28.88 24.26
CA LEU A 19 -15.47 -30.14 25.01
C LEU A 19 -14.06 -30.52 25.48
N SER A 20 -13.95 -31.06 26.69
CA SER A 20 -12.74 -31.76 27.10
C SER A 20 -12.50 -32.98 26.21
N ASP A 21 -11.25 -33.45 26.13
CA ASP A 21 -10.92 -34.61 25.31
C ASP A 21 -11.72 -35.86 25.73
N GLN A 22 -12.01 -36.01 27.04
CA GLN A 22 -12.84 -37.10 27.55
C GLN A 22 -14.31 -37.00 27.10
N GLU A 23 -14.90 -35.81 27.18
CA GLU A 23 -16.28 -35.57 26.72
C GLU A 23 -16.40 -35.71 25.20
N PHE A 24 -15.35 -35.35 24.45
CA PHE A 24 -15.27 -35.52 23.01
C PHE A 24 -15.34 -37.00 22.62
N TYR A 25 -14.46 -37.84 23.19
CA TYR A 25 -14.48 -39.27 22.88
C TYR A 25 -15.78 -39.94 23.33
N ALA A 26 -16.34 -39.54 24.47
CA ALA A 26 -17.65 -40.02 24.92
C ALA A 26 -18.78 -39.62 23.95
N THR A 27 -18.76 -38.40 23.41
CA THR A 27 -19.76 -37.92 22.44
C THR A 27 -19.63 -38.65 21.09
N LEU A 28 -18.41 -38.95 20.64
CA LEU A 28 -18.17 -39.79 19.45
C LEU A 28 -18.72 -41.21 19.63
N GLU A 29 -18.50 -41.81 20.79
CA GLU A 29 -19.02 -43.14 21.11
C GLU A 29 -20.56 -43.13 21.10
N LEU A 30 -21.18 -42.14 21.75
CA LEU A 30 -22.64 -41.97 21.74
C LEU A 30 -23.22 -41.74 20.33
N LEU A 31 -22.53 -40.96 19.49
CA LEU A 31 -22.91 -40.76 18.09
C LEU A 31 -22.84 -42.08 17.31
N SER A 32 -21.81 -42.88 17.52
CA SER A 32 -21.68 -44.19 16.86
C SER A 32 -22.84 -45.14 17.25
N VAL A 33 -23.16 -45.21 18.54
CA VAL A 33 -24.26 -46.04 19.07
C VAL A 33 -25.62 -45.57 18.53
N ALA A 34 -25.85 -44.25 18.48
CA ALA A 34 -27.08 -43.69 17.97
C ALA A 34 -27.27 -43.96 16.46
N ASN A 35 -26.19 -43.86 15.66
CA ASN A 35 -26.22 -44.21 14.24
C ASN A 35 -26.54 -45.70 14.02
N THR A 36 -25.90 -46.61 14.75
CA THR A 36 -26.20 -48.04 14.66
C THR A 36 -27.65 -48.35 15.07
N ARG A 37 -28.18 -47.67 16.09
CA ARG A 37 -29.58 -47.85 16.50
C ARG A 37 -30.54 -47.31 15.43
N LEU A 38 -30.24 -46.18 14.79
CA LEU A 38 -31.04 -45.63 13.69
C LEU A 38 -31.11 -46.62 12.51
N GLU A 39 -29.98 -47.20 12.11
CA GLU A 39 -29.93 -48.23 11.06
C GLU A 39 -30.75 -49.48 11.41
N SER A 40 -30.72 -49.91 12.68
CA SER A 40 -31.52 -51.03 13.16
C SER A 40 -33.03 -50.74 13.09
N LEU A 41 -33.44 -49.51 13.42
CA LEU A 41 -34.84 -49.08 13.35
C LEU A 41 -35.36 -48.99 11.91
N ILE A 42 -34.54 -48.49 10.98
CA ILE A 42 -34.89 -48.45 9.56
C ILE A 42 -35.19 -49.86 9.03
N ARG A 43 -34.41 -50.86 9.47
CA ARG A 43 -34.67 -52.29 9.14
C ARG A 43 -35.93 -52.83 9.80
N GLU A 44 -36.21 -52.49 11.06
CA GLU A 44 -37.40 -52.96 11.79
C GLU A 44 -38.70 -52.39 11.21
N VAL A 45 -38.69 -51.13 10.75
CA VAL A 45 -39.83 -50.50 10.05
C VAL A 45 -40.18 -51.24 8.76
N GLY A 46 -39.19 -51.69 8.00
CA GLY A 46 -39.41 -52.48 6.79
C GLY A 46 -40.03 -53.85 7.05
N ASN A 47 -39.82 -54.42 8.25
CA ASN A 47 -40.25 -55.77 8.61
C ASN A 47 -41.61 -55.81 9.34
N ASN A 48 -42.00 -54.75 10.04
CA ASN A 48 -43.20 -54.73 10.91
C ASN A 48 -44.08 -53.48 10.70
N PRO A 49 -44.89 -53.43 9.62
CA PRO A 49 -45.70 -52.26 9.28
C PRO A 49 -46.80 -51.93 10.31
N SER A 50 -47.22 -52.90 11.13
CA SER A 50 -48.22 -52.70 12.20
C SER A 50 -47.71 -51.87 13.39
N LEU A 51 -46.38 -51.73 13.55
CA LEU A 51 -45.72 -50.93 14.60
C LEU A 51 -45.08 -49.65 14.03
N ALA A 52 -45.39 -49.29 12.78
CA ALA A 52 -44.70 -48.22 12.05
C ALA A 52 -44.80 -46.86 12.76
N LEU A 53 -45.92 -46.53 13.40
CA LEU A 53 -46.10 -45.27 14.13
C LEU A 53 -45.14 -45.11 15.32
N GLU A 54 -45.01 -46.15 16.15
CA GLU A 54 -44.09 -46.15 17.30
C GLU A 54 -42.63 -46.11 16.84
N LEU A 55 -42.28 -46.88 15.81
CA LEU A 55 -40.93 -46.90 15.26
C LEU A 55 -40.54 -45.57 14.61
N LEU A 56 -41.48 -44.87 13.97
CA LEU A 56 -41.26 -43.51 13.42
C LEU A 56 -41.01 -42.47 14.52
N GLU A 57 -41.71 -42.59 15.66
CA GLU A 57 -41.48 -41.70 16.80
C GLU A 57 -40.09 -41.92 17.43
N GLN A 58 -39.67 -43.18 17.55
CA GLN A 58 -38.31 -43.52 17.99
C GLN A 58 -37.25 -43.04 16.98
N HIS A 59 -37.49 -43.19 15.69
CA HIS A 59 -36.62 -42.68 14.63
C HIS A 59 -36.43 -41.17 14.74
N LYS A 60 -37.52 -40.41 14.93
CA LYS A 60 -37.48 -38.95 15.11
C LYS A 60 -36.67 -38.55 16.34
N THR A 61 -36.82 -39.31 17.43
CA THR A 61 -36.09 -39.06 18.69
C THR A 61 -34.59 -39.28 18.51
N ILE A 62 -34.18 -40.40 17.90
CA ILE A 62 -32.76 -40.71 17.68
C ILE A 62 -32.12 -39.76 16.65
N SER A 63 -32.86 -39.40 15.59
CA SER A 63 -32.39 -38.41 14.62
C SER A 63 -32.07 -37.07 15.27
N LYS A 64 -32.93 -36.60 16.20
CA LYS A 64 -32.65 -35.41 17.00
C LYS A 64 -31.40 -35.57 17.87
N LYS A 65 -31.17 -36.75 18.48
CA LYS A 65 -29.95 -37.00 19.26
C LYS A 65 -28.68 -36.93 18.41
N ILE A 66 -28.72 -37.53 17.22
CA ILE A 66 -27.61 -37.47 16.24
C ILE A 66 -27.31 -36.02 15.85
N GLU A 67 -28.34 -35.21 15.58
CA GLU A 67 -28.17 -33.79 15.28
C GLU A 67 -27.50 -33.03 16.43
N HIS A 68 -27.93 -33.25 17.68
CA HIS A 68 -27.29 -32.66 18.85
C HIS A 68 -25.82 -33.07 19.00
N TYR A 69 -25.48 -34.34 18.74
CA TYR A 69 -24.09 -34.79 18.77
C TYR A 69 -23.25 -34.15 17.65
N HIS A 70 -23.79 -33.99 16.44
CA HIS A 70 -23.11 -33.25 15.37
C HIS A 70 -22.87 -31.78 15.73
N ILE A 71 -23.83 -31.13 16.41
CA ILE A 71 -23.67 -29.76 16.91
C ILE A 71 -22.58 -29.69 18.01
N ALA A 72 -22.54 -30.67 18.91
CA ALA A 72 -21.51 -30.76 19.96
C ALA A 72 -20.11 -31.01 19.39
N LEU A 73 -20.01 -31.79 18.31
CA LEU A 73 -18.77 -32.14 17.61
C LEU A 73 -18.43 -31.16 16.47
N ALA A 74 -19.11 -30.03 16.38
CA ALA A 74 -18.91 -29.08 15.29
C ALA A 74 -17.43 -28.62 15.23
N PRO A 75 -16.81 -28.52 14.04
CA PRO A 75 -15.36 -28.28 13.91
C PRO A 75 -14.86 -27.04 14.67
N HIS A 76 -15.65 -25.96 14.69
CA HIS A 76 -15.29 -24.74 15.39
C HIS A 76 -15.22 -24.89 16.92
N LYS A 77 -15.93 -25.86 17.52
CA LYS A 77 -15.82 -26.19 18.95
C LYS A 77 -14.51 -26.91 19.28
N MET A 78 -13.90 -27.57 18.29
CA MET A 78 -12.68 -28.38 18.44
C MET A 78 -11.38 -27.60 18.26
N LEU A 79 -11.42 -26.49 17.52
CA LEU A 79 -10.23 -25.69 17.25
C LEU A 79 -9.69 -25.04 18.54
N PRO A 80 -8.38 -25.09 18.81
CA PRO A 80 -7.76 -24.30 19.86
C PRO A 80 -8.03 -22.79 19.70
N PRO A 81 -8.07 -22.01 20.79
CA PRO A 81 -8.24 -20.56 20.73
C PRO A 81 -7.26 -19.86 19.78
N GLU A 82 -6.02 -20.35 19.68
CA GLU A 82 -4.97 -19.81 18.83
C GLU A 82 -5.30 -19.99 17.34
N LEU A 83 -5.82 -21.15 16.95
CA LEU A 83 -6.22 -21.41 15.56
C LEU A 83 -7.49 -20.63 15.19
N LEU A 84 -8.48 -20.54 16.08
CA LEU A 84 -9.65 -19.69 15.87
C LEU A 84 -9.25 -18.22 15.74
N SER A 85 -8.35 -17.76 16.60
CA SER A 85 -7.80 -16.41 16.56
C SER A 85 -7.11 -16.12 15.22
N HIS A 86 -6.33 -17.07 14.70
CA HIS A 86 -5.69 -16.96 13.39
C HIS A 86 -6.72 -16.91 12.25
N ILE A 87 -7.73 -17.79 12.28
CA ILE A 87 -8.84 -17.77 11.32
C ILE A 87 -9.56 -16.42 11.34
N PHE A 88 -9.80 -15.84 12.53
CA PHE A 88 -10.47 -14.55 12.64
C PHE A 88 -9.70 -13.42 11.95
N VAL A 89 -8.36 -13.44 12.02
CA VAL A 89 -7.50 -12.46 11.33
C VAL A 89 -7.62 -12.63 9.81
N LEU A 90 -7.59 -13.87 9.30
CA LEU A 90 -7.76 -14.15 7.87
C LEU A 90 -9.16 -13.80 7.36
N CYS A 91 -10.20 -14.05 8.14
CA CYS A 91 -11.56 -13.61 7.81
C CYS A 91 -11.70 -12.07 7.83
N SER A 92 -10.68 -11.37 8.32
CA SER A 92 -10.61 -9.92 8.43
C SER A 92 -9.65 -9.31 7.41
N ASP A 93 -9.34 -9.98 6.29
CA ASP A 93 -8.34 -9.51 5.31
C ASP A 93 -8.57 -8.06 4.82
N ASP A 94 -9.81 -7.58 4.72
CA ASP A 94 -10.15 -6.16 4.46
C ASP A 94 -9.55 -5.17 5.50
N LEU A 95 -9.36 -5.61 6.76
CA LEU A 95 -8.77 -4.83 7.86
C LEU A 95 -7.25 -4.73 7.75
N THR A 96 -6.56 -5.71 7.16
CA THR A 96 -5.09 -5.67 7.06
C THR A 96 -4.61 -4.54 6.16
N ALA A 97 -5.39 -4.21 5.11
CA ALA A 97 -5.10 -3.11 4.21
C ALA A 97 -5.63 -1.76 4.70
N THR A 98 -6.74 -1.72 5.47
CA THR A 98 -7.47 -0.46 5.70
C THR A 98 -7.94 -0.22 7.13
N GLY A 99 -7.70 -1.16 8.04
CA GLY A 99 -8.09 -1.08 9.45
C GLY A 99 -9.59 -1.13 9.71
N LEU A 100 -9.95 -1.07 10.98
CA LEU A 100 -11.31 -0.94 11.46
C LEU A 100 -11.86 0.44 11.13
N ARG A 101 -12.73 0.51 10.11
CA ARG A 101 -13.30 1.76 9.62
C ARG A 101 -14.48 2.23 10.47
N LEU A 102 -14.45 3.49 10.89
CA LEU A 102 -15.52 4.16 11.63
C LEU A 102 -15.97 5.42 10.86
N PRO A 103 -17.25 5.82 10.87
CA PRO A 103 -18.38 5.17 11.52
C PRO A 103 -18.70 3.80 10.89
N LEU A 104 -19.31 2.92 11.67
CA LEU A 104 -19.73 1.57 11.25
C LEU A 104 -20.94 1.62 10.28
N HIS A 105 -20.89 2.39 9.20
CA HIS A 105 -21.97 2.35 8.21
C HIS A 105 -21.96 1.00 7.49
N HIS A 106 -23.02 0.22 7.66
CA HIS A 106 -23.23 -1.11 7.06
C HIS A 106 -22.25 -2.23 7.50
N HIS A 107 -21.38 -2.00 8.49
CA HIS A 107 -20.26 -2.90 8.83
C HIS A 107 -20.45 -3.82 10.05
N LYS A 108 -21.58 -3.79 10.76
CA LYS A 108 -21.82 -4.75 11.86
C LYS A 108 -21.80 -6.22 11.41
N THR A 109 -21.99 -6.48 10.12
CA THR A 109 -21.94 -7.81 9.49
C THR A 109 -20.52 -8.22 9.08
N LYS A 110 -19.54 -7.31 9.13
CA LYS A 110 -18.14 -7.61 8.80
C LYS A 110 -17.33 -7.94 10.06
N ALA A 111 -16.28 -8.74 9.87
CA ALA A 111 -15.27 -8.96 10.89
C ALA A 111 -14.57 -7.63 11.24
N PRO A 112 -14.16 -7.40 12.50
CA PRO A 112 -14.14 -8.37 13.60
C PRO A 112 -15.46 -8.40 14.41
N TRP A 113 -16.40 -7.50 14.12
CA TRP A 113 -17.65 -7.35 14.89
C TRP A 113 -18.56 -8.56 14.73
N SER A 114 -18.82 -9.01 13.49
CA SER A 114 -19.69 -10.18 13.25
C SER A 114 -19.20 -11.44 13.97
N ILE A 115 -17.88 -11.65 14.00
CA ILE A 115 -17.22 -12.75 14.73
C ILE A 115 -17.53 -12.65 16.23
N SER A 116 -17.49 -11.45 16.80
CA SER A 116 -17.80 -11.21 18.22
C SER A 116 -19.27 -11.43 18.61
N TYR A 117 -20.17 -11.56 17.63
CA TYR A 117 -21.61 -11.79 17.84
C TYR A 117 -22.03 -13.25 17.63
N VAL A 118 -21.13 -14.14 17.21
CA VAL A 118 -21.47 -15.56 16.94
C VAL A 118 -21.79 -16.31 18.24
N CYS A 119 -20.87 -16.30 19.20
CA CYS A 119 -21.05 -16.92 20.51
C CYS A 119 -20.13 -16.30 21.58
N SER A 120 -20.35 -16.61 22.86
CA SER A 120 -19.54 -16.14 23.99
C SER A 120 -18.04 -16.46 23.81
N ARG A 121 -17.72 -17.69 23.38
CA ARG A 121 -16.34 -18.14 23.16
C ARG A 121 -15.65 -17.36 22.04
N TRP A 122 -16.32 -17.18 20.90
CA TRP A 122 -15.78 -16.40 19.79
C TRP A 122 -15.58 -14.93 20.19
N ARG A 123 -16.51 -14.37 20.96
CA ARG A 123 -16.37 -13.03 21.53
C ARG A 123 -15.14 -12.90 22.42
N GLN A 124 -14.92 -13.85 23.33
CA GLN A 124 -13.74 -13.85 24.21
C GLN A 124 -12.45 -13.94 23.40
N ILE A 125 -12.37 -14.84 22.42
CA ILE A 125 -11.18 -15.01 21.56
C ILE A 125 -10.94 -13.76 20.70
N ALA A 126 -12.00 -13.19 20.11
CA ALA A 126 -11.89 -11.99 19.27
C ALA A 126 -11.43 -10.79 20.10
N LEU A 127 -12.05 -10.53 21.26
CA LEU A 127 -11.62 -9.45 22.17
C LEU A 127 -10.23 -9.71 22.78
N ALA A 128 -9.81 -10.98 22.83
CA ALA A 128 -8.49 -11.37 23.29
C ALA A 128 -7.36 -11.07 22.30
N ASN A 129 -7.67 -10.96 21.01
CA ASN A 129 -6.67 -10.81 19.96
C ASN A 129 -6.48 -9.34 19.56
N PRO A 130 -5.34 -8.70 19.91
CA PRO A 130 -5.09 -7.30 19.59
C PRO A 130 -4.97 -7.02 18.09
N HIS A 131 -4.58 -7.99 17.26
CA HIS A 131 -4.44 -7.79 15.81
C HIS A 131 -5.78 -7.46 15.12
N LEU A 132 -6.92 -7.79 15.74
CA LEU A 132 -8.23 -7.43 15.24
C LEU A 132 -8.62 -5.97 15.54
N TRP A 133 -7.95 -5.32 16.50
CA TRP A 133 -8.36 -4.03 17.07
C TRP A 133 -7.26 -2.96 17.05
N ASN A 134 -6.02 -3.31 16.71
CA ASN A 134 -4.87 -2.41 16.77
C ASN A 134 -4.77 -1.44 15.58
N THR A 135 -5.58 -1.59 14.53
CA THR A 135 -5.55 -0.74 13.34
C THR A 135 -6.93 -0.11 13.17
N ILE A 136 -7.04 1.19 13.44
CA ILE A 136 -8.32 1.91 13.47
C ILE A 136 -8.26 3.06 12.46
N SER A 137 -9.28 3.17 11.61
CA SER A 137 -9.43 4.24 10.63
C SER A 137 -10.74 4.99 10.86
N VAL A 138 -10.66 6.24 11.31
CA VAL A 138 -11.78 7.15 11.45
C VAL A 138 -11.98 7.92 10.15
N GLN A 139 -13.12 7.70 9.51
CA GLN A 139 -13.58 8.35 8.30
C GLN A 139 -14.55 9.49 8.63
N TYR A 140 -14.15 10.72 8.35
CA TYR A 140 -15.01 11.88 8.39
C TYR A 140 -16.04 11.79 7.26
N THR A 141 -17.30 11.62 7.64
CA THR A 141 -18.45 11.55 6.75
C THR A 141 -19.48 12.58 7.19
N LEU A 142 -20.43 12.91 6.31
CA LEU A 142 -21.56 13.82 6.62
C LEU A 142 -22.57 13.24 7.65
N ALA A 143 -22.23 12.12 8.29
CA ALA A 143 -23.14 11.37 9.14
C ALA A 143 -23.42 12.06 10.49
N ARG A 144 -24.63 11.78 11.01
CA ARG A 144 -25.16 12.32 12.27
C ARG A 144 -24.60 11.54 13.48
N ASP A 145 -23.41 11.91 13.92
CA ASP A 145 -22.90 11.91 15.31
C ASP A 145 -21.38 11.69 15.31
N PRO A 146 -20.61 12.75 15.04
CA PRO A 146 -19.16 12.65 14.99
C PRO A 146 -18.51 12.38 16.37
N ILE A 147 -19.17 12.77 17.46
CA ILE A 147 -18.66 12.60 18.83
C ILE A 147 -18.79 11.15 19.27
N GLY A 148 -19.91 10.49 18.95
CA GLY A 148 -20.11 9.06 19.21
C GLY A 148 -19.04 8.16 18.56
N ILE A 149 -18.49 8.58 17.41
CA ILE A 149 -17.40 7.86 16.74
C ILE A 149 -16.12 7.91 17.57
N HIS A 150 -15.74 9.09 18.06
CA HIS A 150 -14.55 9.25 18.90
C HIS A 150 -14.68 8.52 20.24
N ASN A 151 -15.89 8.46 20.81
CA ASN A 151 -16.16 7.62 21.99
C ASN A 151 -16.00 6.13 21.68
N THR A 152 -16.49 5.66 20.52
CA THR A 152 -16.30 4.27 20.08
C THR A 152 -14.81 3.95 19.91
N VAL A 153 -14.01 4.87 19.35
CA VAL A 153 -12.54 4.72 19.29
C VAL A 153 -11.96 4.60 20.69
N ALA A 154 -12.37 5.46 21.62
CA ALA A 154 -11.90 5.39 23.00
C ALA A 154 -12.21 4.01 23.62
N ASP A 155 -13.42 3.50 23.43
CA ASP A 155 -13.83 2.18 23.94
C ASP A 155 -12.98 1.04 23.36
N ILE A 156 -12.71 1.07 22.05
CA ILE A 156 -11.83 0.10 21.38
C ILE A 156 -10.40 0.19 21.93
N LEU A 157 -9.88 1.40 22.14
CA LEU A 157 -8.55 1.64 22.68
C LEU A 157 -8.41 1.26 24.16
N MET A 158 -9.52 1.30 24.90
CA MET A 158 -9.64 0.83 26.28
C MET A 158 -9.76 -0.69 26.41
N LEU A 159 -9.93 -1.44 25.32
CA LEU A 159 -9.96 -2.89 25.40
C LEU A 159 -8.65 -3.39 26.06
N PRO A 160 -8.74 -4.16 27.17
CA PRO A 160 -7.60 -4.47 28.06
C PRO A 160 -6.39 -5.11 27.39
N ARG A 161 -6.53 -5.60 26.15
CA ARG A 161 -5.51 -6.38 25.42
C ARG A 161 -4.93 -5.66 24.21
N CYS A 162 -5.47 -4.49 23.83
CA CYS A 162 -4.78 -3.59 22.91
C CYS A 162 -3.52 -2.96 23.56
N GLY A 163 -3.31 -3.14 24.87
CA GLY A 163 -2.33 -2.43 25.69
C GLY A 163 -0.86 -2.72 25.39
N GLU A 164 -0.52 -3.97 25.05
CA GLU A 164 0.87 -4.40 24.86
C GLU A 164 1.40 -4.20 23.43
N HIS A 165 0.51 -4.00 22.46
CA HIS A 165 0.87 -3.87 21.06
C HIS A 165 0.60 -2.44 20.55
N GLY A 166 1.55 -1.89 19.80
CA GLY A 166 1.42 -0.55 19.22
C GLY A 166 0.20 -0.45 18.28
N VAL A 167 -0.51 0.67 18.36
CA VAL A 167 -1.74 0.94 17.62
C VAL A 167 -1.45 1.79 16.37
N SER A 168 -2.11 1.47 15.26
CA SER A 168 -2.18 2.31 14.06
C SER A 168 -3.49 3.10 14.07
N LEU A 169 -3.40 4.43 14.16
CA LEU A 169 -4.54 5.34 14.09
C LEU A 169 -4.50 6.15 12.81
N THR A 170 -5.58 6.09 12.05
CA THR A 170 -5.80 6.90 10.87
C THR A 170 -7.03 7.76 11.06
N PHE A 171 -6.91 9.06 10.85
CA PHE A 171 -8.03 10.00 10.80
C PHE A 171 -8.03 10.66 9.42
N GLY A 172 -9.16 10.66 8.72
CA GLY A 172 -9.31 11.35 7.44
C GLY A 172 -10.68 11.14 6.84
N GLY A 173 -10.94 11.61 5.62
CA GLY A 173 -12.25 11.41 4.99
C GLY A 173 -12.48 12.36 3.83
N ASN A 174 -13.65 12.23 3.20
CA ASN A 174 -14.02 13.06 2.04
C ASN A 174 -14.53 14.45 2.44
N VAL A 175 -14.60 14.72 3.75
CA VAL A 175 -15.12 15.95 4.32
C VAL A 175 -14.10 16.51 5.30
N THR A 176 -13.89 17.81 5.26
CA THR A 176 -13.04 18.50 6.22
C THR A 176 -13.65 18.40 7.63
N PRO A 177 -12.87 18.01 8.65
CA PRO A 177 -13.36 17.94 10.02
C PRO A 177 -13.76 19.34 10.51
N THR A 178 -14.86 19.42 11.27
CA THR A 178 -15.21 20.63 12.02
C THR A 178 -14.20 20.86 13.16
N ILE A 179 -14.13 22.07 13.71
CA ILE A 179 -13.22 22.40 14.83
C ILE A 179 -13.44 21.44 16.02
N GLN A 180 -14.70 21.10 16.32
CA GLN A 180 -15.05 20.17 17.39
C GLN A 180 -14.56 18.75 17.12
N LEU A 181 -14.63 18.30 15.87
CA LEU A 181 -14.12 17.00 15.44
C LEU A 181 -12.59 16.92 15.55
N ALA A 182 -11.91 17.97 15.08
CA ALA A 182 -10.47 18.08 15.22
C ALA A 182 -10.05 18.08 16.70
N ALA A 183 -10.78 18.77 17.57
CA ALA A 183 -10.53 18.74 19.01
C ALA A 183 -10.66 17.32 19.60
N ALA A 184 -11.75 16.61 19.30
CA ALA A 184 -11.97 15.24 19.77
C ALA A 184 -10.90 14.26 19.25
N GLN A 185 -10.47 14.41 17.99
CA GLN A 185 -9.32 13.69 17.43
C GLN A 185 -8.05 13.94 18.25
N ASN A 186 -7.74 15.22 18.48
CA ASN A 186 -6.52 15.64 19.17
C ASN A 186 -6.49 15.15 20.63
N ASP A 187 -7.63 15.15 21.31
CA ASP A 187 -7.78 14.61 22.67
C ASP A 187 -7.48 13.10 22.71
N LEU A 188 -7.98 12.33 21.74
CA LEU A 188 -7.69 10.90 21.62
C LEU A 188 -6.21 10.62 21.36
N ILE A 189 -5.60 11.37 20.43
CA ILE A 189 -4.17 11.22 20.12
C ILE A 189 -3.35 11.52 21.38
N SER A 190 -3.68 12.60 22.09
CA SER A 190 -2.99 13.02 23.32
C SER A 190 -3.11 11.97 24.43
N LYS A 191 -4.31 11.41 24.62
CA LYS A 191 -4.58 10.39 25.65
C LYS A 191 -3.84 9.08 25.40
N TYR A 192 -3.66 8.68 24.15
CA TYR A 192 -3.09 7.37 23.77
C TYR A 192 -1.73 7.45 23.09
N ALA A 193 -1.06 8.62 23.09
CA ALA A 193 0.20 8.89 22.38
C ALA A 193 1.29 7.81 22.57
N HIS A 194 1.49 7.36 23.81
CA HIS A 194 2.48 6.34 24.18
C HIS A 194 2.27 4.96 23.53
N ARG A 195 1.05 4.67 23.05
CA ARG A 195 0.70 3.42 22.37
C ARG A 195 0.68 3.53 20.86
N ILE A 196 0.74 4.74 20.30
CA ILE A 196 0.60 4.94 18.86
C ILE A 196 1.91 4.59 18.17
N ARG A 197 1.85 3.64 17.23
CA ARG A 197 2.96 3.20 16.38
C ARG A 197 2.89 3.82 14.98
N HIS A 198 1.69 3.93 14.42
CA HIS A 198 1.45 4.57 13.13
C HIS A 198 0.35 5.61 13.31
N LEU A 199 0.61 6.85 12.90
CA LEU A 199 -0.34 7.95 13.00
C LEU A 199 -0.52 8.59 11.63
N LYS A 200 -1.75 8.55 11.11
CA LYS A 200 -2.15 9.34 9.95
C LYS A 200 -3.20 10.37 10.37
N ILE A 201 -2.95 11.64 10.09
CA ILE A 201 -3.90 12.73 10.34
C ILE A 201 -4.17 13.45 9.03
N SER A 202 -5.41 13.42 8.56
CA SER A 202 -5.90 14.25 7.46
C SER A 202 -6.87 15.29 8.03
N SER A 203 -6.49 16.58 7.97
CA SER A 203 -7.27 17.66 8.58
C SER A 203 -7.09 18.97 7.82
N ASN A 204 -7.90 19.99 8.11
CA ASN A 204 -7.66 21.32 7.58
C ASN A 204 -6.50 22.01 8.33
N THR A 205 -5.84 22.92 7.63
CA THR A 205 -4.71 23.71 8.11
C THR A 205 -5.04 24.43 9.42
N SER A 206 -6.15 25.17 9.47
CA SER A 206 -6.52 25.96 10.64
C SER A 206 -6.75 25.15 11.92
N SER A 207 -7.27 23.93 11.82
CA SER A 207 -7.59 23.11 13.00
C SER A 207 -6.40 22.32 13.53
N ILE A 208 -5.50 21.86 12.65
CA ILE A 208 -4.38 21.00 13.07
C ILE A 208 -3.14 21.80 13.50
N ALA A 209 -2.95 23.01 12.97
CA ALA A 209 -1.83 23.88 13.31
C ALA A 209 -1.66 24.19 14.81
N PRO A 210 -2.71 24.61 15.55
CA PRO A 210 -2.59 24.87 16.98
C PRO A 210 -2.19 23.61 17.76
N TYR A 211 -2.67 22.45 17.34
CA TYR A 211 -2.38 21.17 17.98
C TYR A 211 -0.94 20.72 17.77
N LEU A 212 -0.40 20.87 16.56
CA LEU A 212 1.02 20.56 16.26
C LEU A 212 1.99 21.43 17.07
N LYS A 213 1.58 22.63 17.48
CA LYS A 213 2.35 23.56 18.30
C LYS A 213 2.08 23.43 19.80
N SER A 214 1.26 22.46 20.21
CA SER A 214 0.98 22.22 21.62
C SER A 214 2.15 21.51 22.31
N SER A 215 2.04 21.33 23.63
CA SER A 215 3.07 20.69 24.44
C SER A 215 3.49 19.34 23.87
N PRO A 216 4.80 19.00 23.94
CA PRO A 216 5.31 17.75 23.40
C PRO A 216 4.64 16.55 24.07
N LEU A 217 4.21 15.57 23.27
CA LEU A 217 3.63 14.32 23.76
C LEU A 217 4.68 13.21 23.78
N GLN A 218 4.48 12.22 24.65
CA GLN A 218 5.37 11.06 24.76
C GLN A 218 5.00 9.98 23.74
N PHE A 219 5.53 10.11 22.53
CA PHE A 219 5.38 9.13 21.46
C PHE A 219 6.49 8.05 21.50
N THR A 220 6.42 7.15 22.48
CA THR A 220 7.48 6.14 22.71
C THR A 220 7.57 5.08 21.60
N LEU A 221 6.44 4.70 20.99
CA LEU A 221 6.35 3.65 19.97
C LEU A 221 6.17 4.18 18.53
N LEU A 222 6.07 5.49 18.33
CA LEU A 222 5.73 6.07 17.03
C LEU A 222 6.84 5.80 16.02
N ASN A 223 6.52 5.06 14.97
CA ASN A 223 7.43 4.64 13.91
C ASN A 223 7.12 5.33 12.57
N SER A 224 5.83 5.62 12.32
CA SER A 224 5.37 6.26 11.10
C SER A 224 4.40 7.39 11.42
N LEU A 225 4.68 8.57 10.86
CA LEU A 225 3.83 9.75 10.95
C LEU A 225 3.46 10.20 9.54
N LYS A 226 2.17 10.36 9.29
CA LYS A 226 1.63 10.92 8.06
C LYS A 226 0.68 12.08 8.37
N ILE A 227 0.94 13.24 7.78
CA ILE A 227 0.11 14.43 7.95
C ILE A 227 -0.34 14.89 6.56
N GLU A 228 -1.64 14.84 6.31
CA GLU A 228 -2.28 15.37 5.11
C GLU A 228 -3.06 16.63 5.49
N THR A 229 -2.77 17.75 4.83
CA THR A 229 -3.47 19.01 5.08
C THR A 229 -4.15 19.56 3.84
N HIS A 230 -5.27 20.21 4.09
CA HIS A 230 -6.05 20.95 3.11
C HIS A 230 -6.34 22.35 3.66
N HIS A 231 -6.20 23.38 2.85
CA HIS A 231 -6.51 24.76 3.12
C HIS A 231 -7.89 25.10 2.53
N LEU A 232 -8.69 25.79 3.33
CA LEU A 232 -10.00 26.26 2.87
C LEU A 232 -9.80 27.56 2.06
N PRO A 233 -10.60 27.84 1.02
CA PRO A 233 -10.44 29.04 0.17
C PRO A 233 -10.42 30.38 0.91
N TYR A 234 -10.90 30.41 2.15
CA TYR A 234 -11.01 31.60 3.00
C TYR A 234 -9.95 31.67 4.11
N GLU A 235 -9.05 30.68 4.21
CA GLU A 235 -7.97 30.69 5.18
C GLU A 235 -6.86 31.67 4.74
N SER A 236 -6.25 32.35 5.70
CA SER A 236 -5.12 33.23 5.41
C SER A 236 -3.83 32.43 5.37
N ASN A 237 -3.05 32.61 4.30
CA ASN A 237 -1.76 31.94 4.03
C ASN A 237 -0.68 32.16 5.11
N ASN A 238 -0.94 32.94 6.16
CA ASN A 238 0.09 33.58 6.99
C ASN A 238 0.20 33.04 8.43
N THR A 239 -0.56 32.01 8.82
CA THR A 239 -0.73 31.71 10.25
C THR A 239 0.38 30.88 10.91
N LEU A 240 1.38 30.38 10.16
CA LEU A 240 2.30 29.36 10.68
C LEU A 240 3.81 29.54 10.48
N ALA A 241 4.27 30.54 9.73
CA ALA A 241 5.64 30.58 9.19
C ALA A 241 6.80 30.43 10.21
N ASP A 242 6.65 30.80 11.49
CA ASP A 242 7.84 31.01 12.35
C ASP A 242 7.95 30.17 13.64
N LYS A 243 6.96 29.34 14.02
CA LYS A 243 7.02 28.59 15.30
C LYS A 243 7.31 27.09 15.11
N PRO A 244 8.19 26.47 15.92
CA PRO A 244 8.49 25.05 15.84
C PRO A 244 7.28 24.19 16.22
N ILE A 245 7.20 23.00 15.61
CA ILE A 245 6.28 21.92 15.91
C ILE A 245 6.94 21.04 16.97
N THR A 246 6.51 21.21 18.21
CA THR A 246 7.03 20.53 19.40
C THR A 246 6.32 19.23 19.70
N LEU A 247 5.12 19.00 19.16
CA LEU A 247 4.28 17.85 19.51
C LEU A 247 5.00 16.48 19.44
N PHE A 248 5.93 16.34 18.49
CA PHE A 248 6.64 15.09 18.20
C PHE A 248 8.10 15.07 18.70
N GLU A 249 8.50 16.01 19.56
CA GLU A 249 9.88 16.14 20.06
C GLU A 249 10.44 14.85 20.67
N HIS A 250 9.61 14.11 21.40
CA HIS A 250 10.00 12.86 22.06
C HIS A 250 9.75 11.60 21.21
N ALA A 251 9.49 11.73 19.90
CA ALA A 251 9.25 10.61 19.00
C ALA A 251 10.57 9.97 18.51
N HIS A 252 11.38 9.44 19.43
CA HIS A 252 12.73 8.91 19.13
C HIS A 252 12.74 7.66 18.22
N SER A 253 11.62 6.94 18.18
CA SER A 253 11.41 5.73 17.38
C SER A 253 10.95 6.01 15.94
N LEU A 254 10.78 7.28 15.57
CA LEU A 254 10.27 7.67 14.26
C LEU A 254 11.25 7.24 13.16
N ARG A 255 10.71 6.64 12.10
CA ARG A 255 11.45 6.16 10.92
C ARG A 255 10.85 6.71 9.62
N LYS A 256 9.53 6.89 9.60
CA LYS A 256 8.82 7.35 8.40
C LYS A 256 8.10 8.66 8.68
N LEU A 257 8.36 9.67 7.84
CA LEU A 257 7.64 10.94 7.84
C LEU A 257 7.05 11.17 6.44
N GLU A 258 5.73 11.35 6.39
CA GLU A 258 5.02 11.76 5.19
C GLU A 258 4.21 13.04 5.48
N VAL A 259 4.45 14.10 4.71
CA VAL A 259 3.70 15.35 4.80
C VAL A 259 3.14 15.66 3.42
N SER A 260 1.84 15.90 3.33
CA SER A 260 1.15 16.19 2.08
C SER A 260 0.29 17.44 2.21
N ALA A 261 0.47 18.41 1.32
CA ALA A 261 -0.35 19.63 1.27
C ALA A 261 -1.18 19.64 -0.03
N LEU A 262 -2.43 19.18 0.05
CA LEU A 262 -3.23 18.81 -1.12
C LEU A 262 -3.70 19.97 -2.00
N ASP A 263 -3.37 21.20 -1.61
CA ASP A 263 -3.69 22.44 -2.33
C ASP A 263 -2.53 23.44 -2.35
N ARG A 264 -1.29 22.95 -2.19
CA ARG A 264 -0.08 23.77 -2.20
C ARG A 264 -0.11 24.93 -1.19
N SER A 265 -0.85 24.76 -0.09
CA SER A 265 -0.93 25.77 0.95
C SER A 265 0.37 25.91 1.75
N TYR A 266 0.61 27.12 2.28
CA TYR A 266 1.78 27.50 3.10
C TYR A 266 1.75 26.89 4.51
N PHE A 267 1.28 25.65 4.65
CA PHE A 267 0.85 25.10 5.92
C PHE A 267 2.00 24.93 6.93
N VAL A 268 3.05 24.20 6.57
CA VAL A 268 4.15 23.87 7.48
C VAL A 268 5.44 23.76 6.70
N SER A 269 6.46 24.49 7.13
CA SER A 269 7.84 24.28 6.72
C SER A 269 8.35 23.01 7.39
N PRO A 270 8.77 21.97 6.67
CA PRO A 270 9.23 20.73 7.30
C PRO A 270 10.33 20.91 8.36
N LYS A 271 11.18 21.94 8.30
CA LYS A 271 12.18 22.21 9.36
C LYS A 271 11.59 22.66 10.70
N GLN A 272 10.31 23.01 10.75
CA GLN A 272 9.63 23.30 12.00
C GLN A 272 9.46 22.04 12.86
N PHE A 273 9.46 20.84 12.27
CA PHE A 273 9.38 19.60 13.03
C PHE A 273 10.65 19.38 13.86
N LEU A 274 10.51 19.46 15.17
CA LEU A 274 11.55 19.01 16.12
C LEU A 274 11.46 17.49 16.23
N ILE A 275 12.09 16.79 15.30
CA ILE A 275 12.11 15.31 15.24
C ILE A 275 13.54 14.82 14.99
N PRO A 276 13.85 13.55 15.32
CA PRO A 276 15.18 12.98 15.07
C PRO A 276 15.38 12.65 13.58
N TRP A 277 15.71 13.66 12.77
CA TRP A 277 15.94 13.54 11.31
C TRP A 277 16.97 12.45 10.96
N SER A 278 17.98 12.25 11.81
CA SER A 278 19.05 11.25 11.61
C SER A 278 18.58 9.80 11.58
N HIS A 279 17.42 9.49 12.17
CA HIS A 279 16.88 8.14 12.24
C HIS A 279 15.87 7.85 11.12
N LEU A 280 15.50 8.84 10.31
CA LEU A 280 14.49 8.66 9.27
C LEU A 280 15.01 7.78 8.13
N THR A 281 14.24 6.75 7.80
CA THR A 281 14.46 5.84 6.68
C THR A 281 13.58 6.18 5.48
N ASP A 282 12.41 6.76 5.72
CA ASP A 282 11.45 7.12 4.68
C ASP A 282 11.00 8.57 4.87
N LEU A 283 11.25 9.42 3.88
CA LEU A 283 10.80 10.81 3.86
C LEU A 283 9.97 11.06 2.60
N ALA A 284 8.73 11.52 2.76
CA ALA A 284 7.84 11.85 1.66
C ALA A 284 7.21 13.23 1.88
N LEU A 285 7.51 14.17 0.99
CA LEU A 285 6.96 15.53 1.00
C LEU A 285 6.19 15.73 -0.32
N HIS A 286 4.87 15.72 -0.24
CA HIS A 286 3.97 15.80 -1.40
C HIS A 286 3.29 17.17 -1.47
N ASP A 287 3.48 17.89 -2.56
CA ASP A 287 2.89 19.22 -2.81
C ASP A 287 3.18 20.25 -1.70
N VAL A 288 4.26 20.02 -0.93
CA VAL A 288 4.76 20.95 0.09
C VAL A 288 5.71 21.93 -0.59
N LEU A 289 5.48 23.24 -0.39
CA LEU A 289 6.36 24.29 -0.90
C LEU A 289 7.68 24.29 -0.11
N VAL A 290 8.75 23.74 -0.69
CA VAL A 290 10.08 23.67 -0.05
C VAL A 290 11.13 24.21 -1.01
N SER A 291 11.92 25.20 -0.56
CA SER A 291 13.05 25.70 -1.35
C SER A 291 14.16 24.64 -1.46
N PRO A 292 14.97 24.64 -2.54
CA PRO A 292 16.09 23.69 -2.66
C PRO A 292 17.08 23.80 -1.51
N LYS A 293 17.35 25.03 -1.05
CA LYS A 293 18.24 25.29 0.09
C LYS A 293 17.75 24.58 1.34
N MET A 294 16.45 24.72 1.65
CA MET A 294 15.82 24.07 2.79
C MET A 294 15.85 22.55 2.64
N THR A 295 15.50 22.02 1.46
CA THR A 295 15.54 20.59 1.13
C THR A 295 16.91 19.99 1.41
N LEU A 296 17.97 20.62 0.89
CA LEU A 296 19.34 20.15 1.08
C LEU A 296 19.75 20.17 2.55
N SER A 297 19.39 21.23 3.28
CA SER A 297 19.68 21.31 4.70
C SER A 297 18.93 20.26 5.55
N MET A 298 17.81 19.69 5.07
CA MET A 298 17.14 18.56 5.71
C MET A 298 17.77 17.23 5.33
N LEU A 299 18.10 17.04 4.04
CA LEU A 299 18.76 15.83 3.55
C LEU A 299 20.12 15.62 4.22
N GLN A 300 20.84 16.70 4.54
CA GLN A 300 22.09 16.64 5.30
C GLN A 300 21.93 15.98 6.68
N GLU A 301 20.76 16.15 7.31
CA GLU A 301 20.47 15.57 8.63
C GLU A 301 19.97 14.11 8.52
N CYS A 302 19.46 13.69 7.35
CA CYS A 302 18.84 12.38 7.10
C CYS A 302 19.84 11.29 6.65
N VAL A 303 20.79 10.92 7.49
CA VAL A 303 21.86 9.96 7.13
C VAL A 303 21.39 8.52 6.94
N ALA A 304 20.28 8.11 7.57
CA ALA A 304 19.72 6.76 7.49
C ALA A 304 18.68 6.59 6.35
N LEU A 305 18.53 7.59 5.49
CA LEU A 305 17.45 7.64 4.50
C LEU A 305 17.60 6.55 3.44
N VAL A 306 16.52 5.79 3.22
CA VAL A 306 16.40 4.69 2.25
C VAL A 306 15.47 5.08 1.10
N ASN A 307 14.33 5.68 1.43
CA ASN A 307 13.33 6.11 0.45
C ASN A 307 13.06 7.60 0.61
N CYS A 308 13.15 8.35 -0.49
CA CYS A 308 12.92 9.78 -0.49
C CYS A 308 11.96 10.16 -1.62
N THR A 309 10.88 10.87 -1.29
CA THR A 309 9.95 11.45 -2.25
C THR A 309 9.79 12.94 -1.97
N LEU A 310 10.05 13.79 -2.96
CA LEU A 310 10.02 15.24 -2.78
C LEU A 310 9.26 15.90 -3.92
N THR A 311 8.34 16.79 -3.59
CA THR A 311 7.80 17.79 -4.50
C THR A 311 8.55 19.10 -4.32
N LEU A 312 9.11 19.62 -5.42
CA LEU A 312 9.87 20.86 -5.45
C LEU A 312 9.04 21.92 -6.19
N ASP A 313 8.60 22.92 -5.44
CA ASP A 313 7.84 24.06 -5.92
C ASP A 313 8.46 25.34 -5.35
N ASP A 314 8.74 26.33 -6.21
CA ASP A 314 9.22 27.65 -5.82
C ASP A 314 8.35 28.73 -6.47
N PRO A 315 7.31 29.21 -5.77
CA PRO A 315 6.40 30.21 -6.30
C PRO A 315 7.06 31.58 -6.53
N PHE A 316 8.25 31.82 -5.96
CA PHE A 316 8.98 33.08 -6.11
C PHE A 316 9.95 33.08 -7.30
N SER A 317 10.40 31.90 -7.74
CA SER A 317 11.32 31.76 -8.87
C SER A 317 10.74 32.20 -10.22
N ALA A 318 9.41 32.21 -10.38
CA ALA A 318 8.74 32.80 -11.54
C ALA A 318 9.01 34.31 -11.69
N PHE A 319 9.38 34.99 -10.60
CA PHE A 319 9.71 36.42 -10.58
C PHE A 319 11.22 36.71 -10.52
N SER A 320 12.06 35.73 -10.19
CA SER A 320 13.50 35.91 -10.02
C SER A 320 14.35 35.13 -11.03
N ALA A 321 13.93 35.10 -12.30
CA ALA A 321 14.73 34.59 -13.43
C ALA A 321 16.01 35.41 -13.72
N ASN A 322 16.53 36.15 -12.73
CA ASN A 322 17.85 36.76 -12.79
C ASN A 322 18.86 35.83 -12.11
N SER A 323 19.63 35.16 -12.97
CA SER A 323 20.82 34.38 -12.69
C SER A 323 21.83 35.11 -11.79
N ALA A 324 21.99 34.69 -10.52
CA ALA A 324 23.23 34.90 -9.76
C ALA A 324 23.32 34.13 -8.43
N ASP A 325 22.22 33.89 -7.70
CA ASP A 325 22.28 33.36 -6.32
C ASP A 325 22.27 31.83 -6.21
N TYR A 326 22.61 31.13 -7.30
CA TYR A 326 22.70 29.66 -7.34
C TYR A 326 24.09 29.17 -6.93
N SER A 327 24.57 29.58 -5.75
CA SER A 327 25.79 28.99 -5.20
C SER A 327 25.51 27.54 -4.83
N ALA A 328 26.12 26.59 -5.53
CA ALA A 328 26.19 25.20 -5.13
C ALA A 328 26.70 25.11 -3.68
N TYR A 329 26.18 24.16 -2.90
CA TYR A 329 26.83 23.85 -1.62
C TYR A 329 28.24 23.33 -1.92
N ASP A 330 29.27 23.96 -1.34
CA ASP A 330 30.68 23.59 -1.54
C ASP A 330 30.99 22.16 -1.05
N ILE A 331 30.13 21.57 -0.20
CA ILE A 331 30.26 20.22 0.34
C ILE A 331 29.10 19.36 -0.15
N PRO A 332 29.35 18.28 -0.89
CA PRO A 332 28.31 17.38 -1.35
C PRO A 332 27.71 16.58 -0.17
N ILE A 333 26.38 16.54 -0.11
CA ILE A 333 25.62 15.77 0.87
C ILE A 333 25.61 14.30 0.45
N VAL A 334 26.23 13.44 1.25
CA VAL A 334 26.29 12.01 1.01
C VAL A 334 25.08 11.33 1.65
N LEU A 335 24.28 10.65 0.84
CA LEU A 335 23.14 9.82 1.27
C LEU A 335 23.49 8.35 1.02
N PRO A 336 24.19 7.69 1.97
CA PRO A 336 24.85 6.40 1.72
C PRO A 336 23.85 5.24 1.56
N ASN A 337 22.69 5.33 2.20
CA ASN A 337 21.70 4.25 2.23
C ASN A 337 20.50 4.50 1.32
N LEU A 338 20.52 5.56 0.51
CA LEU A 338 19.37 5.92 -0.31
C LEU A 338 19.22 4.93 -1.48
N HIS A 339 18.14 4.17 -1.48
CA HIS A 339 17.81 3.18 -2.50
C HIS A 339 16.79 3.70 -3.52
N SER A 340 15.83 4.53 -3.08
CA SER A 340 14.77 5.07 -3.93
C SER A 340 14.67 6.59 -3.81
N LEU A 341 14.70 7.29 -4.93
CA LEU A 341 14.51 8.73 -5.03
C LEU A 341 13.42 9.05 -6.05
N THR A 342 12.34 9.69 -5.59
CA THR A 342 11.27 10.21 -6.45
C THR A 342 11.19 11.73 -6.33
N LEU A 343 11.26 12.42 -7.47
CA LEU A 343 11.18 13.87 -7.54
C LEU A 343 9.99 14.31 -8.41
N TYR A 344 9.12 15.12 -7.83
CA TYR A 344 8.07 15.84 -8.53
C TYR A 344 8.53 17.28 -8.75
N ILE A 345 8.79 17.67 -10.00
CA ILE A 345 9.49 18.94 -10.31
C ILE A 345 8.64 19.78 -11.26
N GLU A 346 8.41 21.05 -10.89
CA GLU A 346 7.80 22.08 -11.74
C GLU A 346 8.86 22.89 -12.54
N LEU A 347 10.04 23.13 -11.95
CA LEU A 347 11.13 23.94 -12.54
C LEU A 347 12.49 23.23 -12.48
N TRP A 348 13.06 22.95 -13.65
CA TRP A 348 14.32 22.22 -13.82
C TRP A 348 15.57 22.83 -13.15
N PRO A 349 15.77 24.16 -13.10
CA PRO A 349 16.94 24.75 -12.43
C PRO A 349 17.03 24.42 -10.94
N LEU A 350 15.88 24.25 -10.27
CA LEU A 350 15.81 23.89 -8.85
C LEU A 350 16.29 22.45 -8.63
N ALA A 351 15.90 21.54 -9.52
CA ALA A 351 16.34 20.15 -9.47
C ALA A 351 17.85 20.05 -9.72
N ALA A 352 18.40 20.86 -10.62
CA ALA A 352 19.84 20.90 -10.89
C ALA A 352 20.67 21.26 -9.64
N GLN A 353 20.19 22.18 -8.78
CA GLN A 353 20.85 22.50 -7.52
C GLN A 353 20.93 21.29 -6.59
N ILE A 354 19.85 20.51 -6.51
CA ILE A 354 19.81 19.31 -5.68
C ILE A 354 20.74 18.25 -6.24
N TYR A 355 20.63 17.94 -7.53
CA TYR A 355 21.50 16.96 -8.18
C TYR A 355 22.97 17.32 -8.00
N ASN A 356 23.36 18.58 -8.22
CA ASN A 356 24.74 19.04 -8.04
C ASN A 356 25.22 18.95 -6.59
N SER A 357 24.32 18.96 -5.61
CA SER A 357 24.69 19.00 -4.19
C SER A 357 24.62 17.64 -3.48
N ILE A 358 24.10 16.58 -4.11
CA ILE A 358 23.95 15.26 -3.47
C ILE A 358 24.86 14.19 -4.09
N LEU A 359 25.21 13.18 -3.28
CA LEU A 359 25.87 11.94 -3.68
C LEU A 359 25.07 10.75 -3.15
N THR A 360 24.64 9.86 -4.05
CA THR A 360 23.70 8.78 -3.75
C THR A 360 24.25 7.42 -4.22
N PRO A 361 25.31 6.89 -3.58
CA PRO A 361 26.04 5.73 -4.09
C PRO A 361 25.21 4.44 -4.16
N SER A 362 24.21 4.28 -3.29
CA SER A 362 23.39 3.07 -3.20
C SER A 362 22.06 3.17 -3.97
N LEU A 363 21.90 4.20 -4.81
CA LEU A 363 20.63 4.46 -5.50
C LEU A 363 20.33 3.36 -6.52
N ARG A 364 19.12 2.78 -6.42
CA ARG A 364 18.61 1.73 -7.31
C ARG A 364 17.42 2.18 -8.12
N ILE A 365 16.55 3.01 -7.55
CA ILE A 365 15.31 3.46 -8.17
C ILE A 365 15.36 4.99 -8.26
N LEU A 366 15.23 5.51 -9.48
CA LEU A 366 15.10 6.94 -9.74
C LEU A 366 13.83 7.21 -10.54
N SER A 367 12.95 8.04 -9.97
CA SER A 367 11.67 8.42 -10.59
C SER A 367 11.56 9.94 -10.71
N LEU A 368 11.29 10.41 -11.92
CA LEU A 368 11.14 11.82 -12.27
C LEU A 368 9.75 12.05 -12.85
N THR A 369 8.93 12.82 -12.14
CA THR A 369 7.53 13.05 -12.52
C THR A 369 7.25 14.55 -12.61
N PRO A 370 6.59 15.04 -13.67
CA PRO A 370 6.14 16.43 -13.72
C PRO A 370 5.08 16.67 -12.65
N GLN A 371 5.11 17.83 -12.00
CA GLN A 371 4.13 18.16 -10.97
C GLN A 371 2.75 18.48 -11.59
N SER A 372 2.70 19.10 -12.77
CA SER A 372 1.45 19.35 -13.50
C SER A 372 1.50 18.81 -14.94
N PRO A 373 0.33 18.54 -15.57
CA PRO A 373 0.27 18.15 -16.98
C PRO A 373 0.83 19.20 -17.94
N GLN A 374 0.88 20.47 -17.52
CA GLN A 374 1.40 21.58 -18.33
C GLN A 374 2.93 21.58 -18.40
N ASP A 375 3.60 21.07 -17.35
CA ASP A 375 5.07 20.98 -17.27
C ASP A 375 5.65 19.90 -18.17
N MET A 376 4.81 18.99 -18.67
CA MET A 376 5.21 17.95 -19.62
C MET A 376 5.84 18.50 -20.91
N TYR A 377 5.56 19.77 -21.26
CA TYR A 377 5.93 20.38 -22.54
C TYR A 377 7.14 21.34 -22.47
N ARG A 378 7.70 21.62 -21.29
CA ARG A 378 8.83 22.56 -21.15
C ARG A 378 10.14 21.92 -21.57
N SER A 379 10.80 22.47 -22.60
CA SER A 379 12.11 22.04 -23.11
C SER A 379 13.22 22.98 -22.60
N GLU A 380 13.98 22.56 -21.60
CA GLU A 380 15.21 23.28 -21.23
C GLU A 380 16.36 22.30 -20.95
N ASP A 381 17.53 22.61 -21.50
CA ASP A 381 18.75 21.80 -21.47
C ASP A 381 19.50 21.66 -20.11
N PRO A 382 19.43 22.55 -19.10
CA PRO A 382 20.32 22.50 -17.94
C PRO A 382 20.05 21.32 -17.00
N PHE A 383 18.90 20.65 -17.15
CA PHE A 383 18.55 19.43 -16.40
C PHE A 383 19.50 18.26 -16.71
N ARG A 384 19.87 18.11 -17.98
CA ARG A 384 20.64 16.95 -18.46
C ARG A 384 22.01 16.88 -17.78
N ASP A 385 22.74 17.98 -17.81
CA ASP A 385 24.13 17.99 -17.35
C ASP A 385 24.22 17.75 -15.85
N ALA A 386 23.27 18.28 -15.08
CA ALA A 386 23.20 18.05 -13.64
C ALA A 386 22.88 16.59 -13.29
N LEU A 387 21.96 15.94 -14.03
CA LEU A 387 21.62 14.54 -13.78
C LEU A 387 22.76 13.59 -14.19
N ILE A 388 23.35 13.79 -15.38
CA ILE A 388 24.52 13.00 -15.82
C ILE A 388 25.69 13.20 -14.84
N SER A 389 25.93 14.44 -14.40
CA SER A 389 26.95 14.75 -13.40
C SER A 389 26.67 14.05 -12.06
N LEU A 390 25.41 13.98 -11.62
CA LEU A 390 25.02 13.21 -10.42
C LEU A 390 25.34 11.73 -10.57
N LEU A 391 24.97 11.11 -11.68
CA LEU A 391 25.20 9.67 -11.92
C LEU A 391 26.69 9.35 -11.95
N ARG A 392 27.47 10.16 -12.67
CA ARG A 392 28.94 10.01 -12.75
C ARG A 392 29.62 10.18 -11.40
N ARG A 393 29.18 11.15 -10.59
CA ARG A 393 29.74 11.41 -9.26
C ARG A 393 29.31 10.35 -8.23
N SER A 394 28.07 9.90 -8.29
CA SER A 394 27.52 8.93 -7.34
C SER A 394 27.95 7.49 -7.65
N LYS A 395 28.26 7.18 -8.92
CA LYS A 395 28.64 5.83 -9.38
C LYS A 395 27.67 4.73 -8.93
N CYS A 396 26.39 5.07 -8.89
CA CYS A 396 25.34 4.15 -8.44
C CYS A 396 25.01 3.11 -9.51
N SER A 397 24.44 1.98 -9.07
CA SER A 397 23.95 0.92 -9.95
C SER A 397 22.42 0.96 -9.99
N LEU A 398 21.88 1.74 -10.92
CA LEU A 398 20.43 1.88 -11.08
C LEU A 398 19.81 0.60 -11.65
N ASP A 399 18.82 0.07 -10.92
CA ASP A 399 17.99 -1.06 -11.33
C ASP A 399 16.72 -0.58 -12.06
N GLN A 400 16.15 0.56 -11.66
CA GLN A 400 14.90 1.08 -12.22
C GLN A 400 14.97 2.59 -12.47
N PHE A 401 14.49 3.02 -13.64
CA PHE A 401 14.42 4.42 -14.03
C PHE A 401 13.04 4.72 -14.62
N MET A 402 12.35 5.69 -14.02
CA MET A 402 11.05 6.18 -14.48
C MET A 402 11.13 7.67 -14.78
N CYS A 403 10.68 8.09 -15.97
CA CYS A 403 10.60 9.48 -16.36
C CYS A 403 9.30 9.77 -17.10
N ARG A 404 8.44 10.60 -16.51
CA ARG A 404 7.11 10.94 -17.04
C ARG A 404 7.07 12.25 -17.84
N TYR A 405 8.23 12.79 -18.21
CA TYR A 405 8.31 13.94 -19.11
C TYR A 405 8.13 13.49 -20.57
N ARG A 406 7.56 14.35 -21.44
CA ARG A 406 7.43 14.02 -22.87
C ARG A 406 8.74 14.12 -23.64
N HIS A 407 9.55 15.11 -23.28
CA HIS A 407 10.80 15.38 -23.96
C HIS A 407 11.97 15.20 -22.99
N ILE A 408 12.82 14.22 -23.28
CA ILE A 408 14.08 14.02 -22.58
C ILE A 408 15.21 14.25 -23.60
N PRO A 409 15.85 15.43 -23.61
CA PRO A 409 16.90 15.74 -24.57
C PRO A 409 18.08 14.78 -24.37
N ASN A 410 18.60 14.23 -25.48
CA ASN A 410 19.75 13.33 -25.50
C ASN A 410 19.65 12.10 -24.58
N LEU A 411 18.46 11.52 -24.43
CA LEU A 411 18.19 10.30 -23.64
C LEU A 411 19.24 9.19 -23.84
N HIS A 412 19.77 8.99 -25.05
CA HIS A 412 20.85 8.02 -25.32
C HIS A 412 22.05 8.14 -24.37
N GLN A 413 22.59 9.34 -24.18
CA GLN A 413 23.73 9.58 -23.28
C GLN A 413 23.39 9.37 -21.81
N LEU A 414 22.13 9.59 -21.42
CA LEU A 414 21.68 9.33 -20.07
C LEU A 414 21.62 7.81 -19.80
N LEU A 415 21.10 7.04 -20.76
CA LEU A 415 21.00 5.59 -20.66
C LEU A 415 22.37 4.90 -20.74
N ASP A 416 23.34 5.48 -21.45
CA ASP A 416 24.73 4.99 -21.49
C ASP A 416 25.37 4.96 -20.09
N GLU A 417 25.01 5.90 -19.21
CA GLU A 417 25.48 5.97 -17.82
C GLU A 417 24.73 4.99 -16.89
N MET A 418 23.75 4.23 -17.40
CA MET A 418 22.90 3.30 -16.64
C MET A 418 22.92 1.86 -17.19
N PRO A 419 24.10 1.21 -17.31
CA PRO A 419 24.21 -0.10 -17.96
C PRO A 419 23.53 -1.26 -17.21
N CYS A 420 23.28 -1.11 -15.90
CA CYS A 420 22.70 -2.16 -15.04
C CYS A 420 21.16 -2.15 -15.01
N LEU A 421 20.51 -1.26 -15.75
CA LEU A 421 19.07 -1.04 -15.67
C LEU A 421 18.27 -2.30 -16.04
N ARG A 422 17.28 -2.62 -15.19
CA ARG A 422 16.32 -3.71 -15.39
C ARG A 422 14.93 -3.21 -15.75
N ALA A 423 14.52 -2.04 -15.27
CA ALA A 423 13.22 -1.45 -15.59
C ALA A 423 13.38 -0.03 -16.14
N LEU A 424 12.80 0.22 -17.32
CA LEU A 424 12.74 1.53 -17.94
C LEU A 424 11.28 1.93 -18.19
N GLU A 425 10.83 3.00 -17.55
CA GLU A 425 9.47 3.53 -17.70
C GLU A 425 9.49 4.96 -18.25
N LEU A 426 9.03 5.12 -19.47
CA LEU A 426 9.00 6.36 -20.25
C LEU A 426 7.60 6.58 -20.84
N PRO A 427 6.54 6.70 -20.02
CA PRO A 427 5.16 6.59 -20.51
C PRO A 427 4.64 7.76 -21.35
N PHE A 428 5.47 8.78 -21.57
CA PHE A 428 5.12 9.91 -22.42
C PHE A 428 6.27 10.28 -23.37
N SER A 429 7.37 9.54 -23.33
CA SER A 429 8.58 9.80 -24.11
C SER A 429 8.75 8.75 -25.20
N THR A 430 9.18 9.20 -26.38
CA THR A 430 9.41 8.33 -27.54
C THR A 430 10.87 7.86 -27.60
N LEU A 431 11.09 6.55 -27.70
CA LEU A 431 12.42 6.01 -27.99
C LEU A 431 12.77 6.21 -29.46
N ARG A 432 13.92 6.83 -29.72
CA ARG A 432 14.42 7.01 -31.10
C ARG A 432 14.83 5.67 -31.70
N THR A 433 14.64 5.54 -33.02
CA THR A 433 15.06 4.38 -33.83
C THR A 433 16.50 3.95 -33.58
N SER A 434 17.44 4.90 -33.50
CA SER A 434 18.86 4.59 -33.26
C SER A 434 19.11 3.92 -31.92
N MET A 435 18.32 4.25 -30.89
CA MET A 435 18.44 3.66 -29.55
C MET A 435 17.89 2.25 -29.52
N LEU A 436 16.76 2.00 -30.20
CA LEU A 436 16.21 0.65 -30.35
C LEU A 436 17.20 -0.26 -31.08
N VAL A 437 17.80 0.21 -32.18
CA VAL A 437 18.84 -0.55 -32.89
C VAL A 437 20.04 -0.85 -31.98
N ALA A 438 20.46 0.10 -31.13
CA ALA A 438 21.52 -0.14 -30.16
C ALA A 438 21.12 -1.16 -29.07
N MET A 439 19.85 -1.15 -28.64
CA MET A 439 19.30 -2.12 -27.71
C MET A 439 19.20 -3.53 -28.32
N CYS A 440 18.88 -3.64 -29.62
CA CYS A 440 18.88 -4.93 -30.34
C CYS A 440 20.28 -5.55 -30.45
N GLN A 441 21.32 -4.71 -30.40
CA GLN A 441 22.72 -5.12 -30.53
C GLN A 441 23.41 -5.33 -29.18
N ASP A 442 22.64 -5.38 -28.07
CA ASP A 442 23.15 -5.48 -26.70
C ASP A 442 24.13 -4.37 -26.28
N ARG A 443 24.21 -3.27 -27.04
CA ARG A 443 25.08 -2.12 -26.73
C ARG A 443 24.47 -1.19 -25.69
N LEU A 444 23.14 -1.18 -25.60
CA LEU A 444 22.38 -0.34 -24.69
C LEU A 444 21.40 -1.20 -23.87
N LEU A 445 21.39 -1.03 -22.55
CA LEU A 445 20.48 -1.70 -21.59
C LEU A 445 20.42 -3.23 -21.73
N PRO A 446 21.55 -3.97 -21.55
CA PRO A 446 21.61 -5.40 -21.78
C PRO A 446 20.76 -6.25 -20.80
N ASN A 447 20.41 -5.71 -19.63
CA ASN A 447 19.70 -6.44 -18.56
C ASN A 447 18.21 -6.07 -18.44
N LEU A 448 17.62 -5.46 -19.48
CA LEU A 448 16.28 -4.91 -19.40
C LEU A 448 15.19 -6.00 -19.35
N GLU A 449 14.48 -6.04 -18.22
CA GLU A 449 13.36 -6.95 -17.94
C GLU A 449 12.01 -6.24 -18.10
N PHE A 450 11.91 -4.96 -17.75
CA PHE A 450 10.70 -4.15 -17.89
C PHE A 450 10.92 -2.96 -18.83
N LEU A 451 10.05 -2.78 -19.82
CA LEU A 451 10.05 -1.60 -20.71
C LEU A 451 8.64 -1.06 -20.88
N GLU A 452 8.45 0.20 -20.51
CA GLU A 452 7.25 0.97 -20.83
C GLU A 452 7.63 2.23 -21.61
N CYS A 453 7.21 2.38 -22.87
CA CYS A 453 7.56 3.56 -23.67
C CYS A 453 6.71 3.71 -24.94
N GLU A 454 6.75 4.90 -25.53
CA GLU A 454 6.28 5.11 -26.90
C GLU A 454 7.38 4.74 -27.91
N ILE A 455 7.04 3.98 -28.95
CA ILE A 455 7.95 3.59 -30.02
C ILE A 455 7.39 4.02 -31.38
N GLY A 456 8.27 4.61 -32.20
CA GLY A 456 7.92 5.11 -33.53
C GLY A 456 7.79 4.05 -34.64
N SER A 457 8.22 2.81 -34.42
CA SER A 457 8.12 1.72 -35.42
C SER A 457 7.90 0.37 -34.76
N ALA A 458 6.78 -0.29 -35.12
CA ALA A 458 6.45 -1.62 -34.63
C ALA A 458 7.48 -2.68 -35.08
N GLN A 459 8.00 -2.58 -36.31
CA GLN A 459 8.96 -3.56 -36.85
C GLN A 459 10.25 -3.60 -36.04
N LEU A 460 10.80 -2.44 -35.68
CA LEU A 460 12.02 -2.37 -34.87
C LEU A 460 11.83 -2.89 -33.45
N PHE A 461 10.62 -2.76 -32.92
CA PHE A 461 10.27 -3.36 -31.64
C PHE A 461 10.18 -4.89 -31.72
N LEU A 462 9.68 -5.44 -32.83
CA LEU A 462 9.74 -6.89 -33.08
C LEU A 462 11.17 -7.39 -33.19
N ASP A 463 12.02 -6.68 -33.93
CA ASP A 463 13.44 -7.00 -34.05
C ASP A 463 14.14 -6.96 -32.67
N PHE A 464 13.74 -6.02 -31.79
CA PHE A 464 14.19 -5.96 -30.40
C PHE A 464 13.76 -7.20 -29.60
N LEU A 465 12.48 -7.60 -29.66
CA LEU A 465 12.00 -8.81 -28.98
C LEU A 465 12.71 -10.08 -29.48
N GLU A 466 12.94 -10.19 -30.79
CA GLU A 466 13.69 -11.29 -31.40
C GLU A 466 15.13 -11.34 -30.88
N SER A 467 15.80 -10.19 -30.76
CA SER A 467 17.17 -10.11 -30.25
C SER A 467 17.32 -10.50 -28.77
N ARG A 468 16.29 -10.24 -27.95
CA ARG A 468 16.25 -10.52 -26.50
C ARG A 468 15.81 -11.94 -26.15
N ARG A 469 15.71 -12.82 -27.15
CA ARG A 469 15.29 -14.22 -26.98
C ARG A 469 16.26 -14.96 -26.04
N PRO A 470 15.77 -15.61 -24.97
CA PRO A 470 16.62 -16.46 -24.13
C PRO A 470 17.19 -17.60 -24.98
N LYS A 471 18.52 -17.74 -24.97
CA LYS A 471 19.23 -18.69 -25.86
C LYS A 471 19.22 -20.12 -25.30
N SER A 472 18.76 -20.32 -24.05
CA SER A 472 18.66 -21.63 -23.41
C SER A 472 17.37 -21.82 -22.60
N SER A 473 16.98 -23.08 -22.39
CA SER A 473 15.83 -23.49 -21.57
C SER A 473 15.95 -23.12 -20.08
N TYR A 474 17.16 -22.86 -19.58
CA TYR A 474 17.42 -22.42 -18.20
C TYR A 474 17.13 -20.92 -17.99
N GLU A 475 17.24 -20.09 -19.03
CA GLU A 475 16.94 -18.65 -18.97
C GLU A 475 15.44 -18.34 -19.14
N ALA A 476 14.64 -19.35 -19.51
CA ALA A 476 13.18 -19.24 -19.70
C ALA A 476 12.41 -18.88 -18.41
N GLY A 477 13.08 -18.86 -17.26
CA GLY A 477 12.54 -18.44 -15.96
C GLY A 477 12.48 -16.93 -15.72
N LYS A 478 13.19 -16.10 -16.50
CA LYS A 478 13.13 -14.63 -16.34
C LYS A 478 11.84 -14.08 -16.96
N SER A 479 10.97 -13.49 -16.13
CA SER A 479 9.73 -12.84 -16.57
C SER A 479 10.04 -11.43 -17.06
N SER A 480 10.06 -11.25 -18.38
CA SER A 480 10.11 -9.90 -18.97
C SER A 480 8.71 -9.35 -19.17
N HIS A 481 8.56 -8.05 -18.93
CA HIS A 481 7.30 -7.31 -19.02
C HIS A 481 7.48 -6.10 -19.93
N TYR A 482 6.83 -6.09 -21.08
CA TYR A 482 6.95 -5.00 -22.04
C TYR A 482 5.57 -4.41 -22.30
N ASN A 483 5.42 -3.11 -22.06
CA ASN A 483 4.19 -2.33 -22.25
C ASN A 483 4.47 -1.14 -23.17
N VAL A 484 4.36 -1.34 -24.48
CA VAL A 484 4.78 -0.36 -25.50
C VAL A 484 3.59 0.08 -26.33
N TRP A 485 3.58 1.33 -26.79
CA TRP A 485 2.61 1.82 -27.78
C TRP A 485 3.24 2.66 -28.88
N GLY A 486 2.52 2.82 -29.99
CA GLY A 486 2.94 3.66 -31.12
C GLY A 486 1.77 4.07 -32.00
N TYR A 487 1.97 5.14 -32.77
CA TYR A 487 0.97 5.69 -33.71
C TYR A 487 1.19 5.28 -35.16
N ASP A 488 2.35 4.69 -35.47
CA ASP A 488 2.59 4.06 -36.77
C ASP A 488 1.82 2.75 -36.81
N ILE A 489 0.79 2.66 -37.66
CA ILE A 489 -0.09 1.48 -37.76
C ILE A 489 0.62 0.49 -38.69
N PRO A 490 1.24 -0.59 -38.17
CA PRO A 490 1.74 -1.64 -39.05
C PRO A 490 0.59 -2.25 -39.84
N ASP A 491 0.87 -2.86 -41.01
CA ASP A 491 -0.10 -3.72 -41.68
C ASP A 491 -0.68 -4.71 -40.65
N GLN A 492 -1.94 -4.50 -40.26
CA GLN A 492 -2.52 -5.12 -39.06
C GLN A 492 -2.44 -6.65 -39.11
N VAL A 493 -2.50 -7.23 -40.31
CA VAL A 493 -2.40 -8.67 -40.56
C VAL A 493 -0.98 -9.17 -40.31
N PHE A 494 0.05 -8.48 -40.82
CA PHE A 494 1.44 -8.93 -40.72
C PHE A 494 1.99 -8.82 -39.30
N ALA A 495 1.75 -7.71 -38.61
CA ALA A 495 2.19 -7.54 -37.23
C ALA A 495 1.47 -8.52 -36.30
N THR A 496 0.15 -8.70 -36.44
CA THR A 496 -0.61 -9.63 -35.60
C THR A 496 -0.19 -11.08 -35.86
N GLN A 497 0.01 -11.48 -37.12
CA GLN A 497 0.45 -12.83 -37.47
C GLN A 497 1.86 -13.11 -36.95
N ARG A 498 2.82 -12.19 -37.16
CA ARG A 498 4.21 -12.36 -36.70
C ARG A 498 4.35 -12.31 -35.19
N ILE A 499 3.57 -11.47 -34.50
CA ILE A 499 3.48 -11.45 -33.03
C ILE A 499 2.89 -12.76 -32.51
N THR A 500 1.85 -13.29 -33.15
CA THR A 500 1.22 -14.56 -32.77
C THR A 500 2.18 -15.73 -33.01
N GLU A 501 2.89 -15.76 -34.14
CA GLU A 501 3.92 -16.76 -34.45
C GLU A 501 5.10 -16.71 -33.48
N LEU A 502 5.59 -15.51 -33.16
CA LEU A 502 6.61 -15.31 -32.13
C LEU A 502 6.11 -15.81 -30.77
N TRP A 503 4.86 -15.49 -30.40
CA TRP A 503 4.25 -15.87 -29.12
C TRP A 503 3.96 -17.37 -28.98
N GLU A 504 3.49 -18.03 -30.04
CA GLU A 504 3.36 -19.48 -30.11
C GLU A 504 4.72 -20.17 -29.93
N GLN A 505 5.81 -19.56 -30.42
CA GLN A 505 7.17 -20.03 -30.18
C GLN A 505 7.72 -19.68 -28.78
N PHE A 506 7.17 -18.68 -28.09
CA PHE A 506 7.46 -18.32 -26.69
C PHE A 506 6.70 -19.18 -25.66
N SER A 507 5.94 -20.18 -26.10
CA SER A 507 5.01 -21.00 -25.29
C SER A 507 5.62 -21.54 -23.99
N ASN A 508 5.24 -20.88 -22.89
CA ASN A 508 5.18 -21.43 -21.54
C ASN A 508 3.76 -21.09 -21.04
N PRO A 509 2.94 -22.05 -20.55
CA PRO A 509 1.51 -21.87 -20.26
C PRO A 509 1.14 -20.82 -19.18
N ARG A 510 2.09 -20.00 -18.73
CA ARG A 510 1.90 -18.97 -17.69
C ARG A 510 2.15 -17.53 -18.15
N ARG A 511 2.48 -17.26 -19.42
CA ARG A 511 2.69 -15.89 -19.92
C ARG A 511 1.50 -15.47 -20.77
N SER A 512 1.04 -14.22 -20.66
CA SER A 512 0.02 -13.64 -21.54
C SER A 512 0.62 -12.47 -22.32
N ALA A 513 0.44 -12.46 -23.65
CA ALA A 513 0.72 -11.28 -24.45
C ALA A 513 -0.57 -10.80 -25.08
N VAL A 514 -0.78 -9.49 -25.07
CA VAL A 514 -1.98 -8.84 -25.58
C VAL A 514 -1.56 -7.68 -26.47
N LEU A 515 -1.87 -7.78 -27.77
CA LEU A 515 -1.82 -6.66 -28.69
C LEU A 515 -3.23 -6.05 -28.78
N GLU A 516 -3.37 -4.80 -28.36
CA GLU A 516 -4.61 -4.05 -28.41
C GLU A 516 -4.45 -2.86 -29.36
N PHE A 517 -5.41 -2.67 -30.26
CA PHE A 517 -5.57 -1.42 -30.98
C PHE A 517 -6.58 -0.57 -30.24
N ARG A 518 -6.17 0.62 -29.79
CA ARG A 518 -7.00 1.56 -29.03
C ARG A 518 -7.13 2.87 -29.77
N THR A 519 -8.26 3.54 -29.59
CA THR A 519 -8.46 4.91 -30.07
C THR A 519 -8.30 5.88 -28.91
N ARG A 520 -7.53 6.97 -29.10
CA ARG A 520 -7.46 8.09 -28.16
C ARG A 520 -8.21 9.27 -28.77
N GLY A 521 -9.42 9.56 -28.26
CA GLY A 521 -10.29 10.58 -28.84
C GLY A 521 -10.97 10.12 -30.15
N GLN A 522 -11.39 11.06 -30.99
CA GLN A 522 -12.15 10.78 -32.23
C GLN A 522 -11.26 10.45 -33.45
N THR A 523 -9.94 10.65 -33.40
CA THR A 523 -9.07 10.59 -34.61
C THR A 523 -7.81 9.76 -34.49
N ASP A 524 -7.26 9.53 -33.29
CA ASP A 524 -5.93 8.91 -33.15
C ASP A 524 -6.04 7.41 -32.80
N ILE A 525 -5.70 6.55 -33.76
CA ILE A 525 -5.57 5.11 -33.54
C ILE A 525 -4.11 4.83 -33.13
N TYR A 526 -3.91 4.12 -32.02
CA TYR A 526 -2.60 3.63 -31.57
C TYR A 526 -2.66 2.14 -31.27
N TRP A 527 -1.54 1.44 -31.44
CA TRP A 527 -1.40 0.06 -30.98
C TRP A 527 -0.71 0.06 -29.62
N ARG A 528 -1.07 -0.89 -28.76
CA ARG A 528 -0.44 -1.16 -27.46
C ARG A 528 -0.13 -2.65 -27.39
N TYR A 529 1.11 -2.98 -27.06
CA TYR A 529 1.54 -4.35 -26.87
C TYR A 529 1.97 -4.55 -25.42
N THR A 530 1.33 -5.50 -24.74
CA THR A 530 1.61 -5.84 -23.34
C THR A 530 2.03 -7.31 -23.24
N ILE A 531 3.25 -7.59 -22.80
CA ILE A 531 3.68 -8.92 -22.36
C ILE A 531 3.66 -8.95 -20.83
N ILE A 532 2.95 -9.91 -20.25
CA ILE A 532 2.93 -10.19 -18.83
C ILE A 532 3.57 -11.55 -18.58
N GLY A 533 4.78 -11.55 -17.99
CA GLY A 533 5.35 -12.76 -17.39
C GLY A 533 4.63 -13.10 -16.07
N SER A 534 4.31 -14.36 -15.79
CA SER A 534 3.72 -14.70 -14.50
C SER A 534 4.71 -14.47 -13.36
N HIS A 535 4.52 -13.42 -12.58
CA HIS A 535 4.64 -13.49 -11.13
C HIS A 535 3.47 -12.70 -10.52
N LYS A 536 2.83 -13.32 -9.52
CA LYS A 536 1.69 -12.78 -8.76
C LYS A 536 1.96 -11.31 -8.38
N LEU A 537 1.06 -10.43 -8.78
CA LEU A 537 0.75 -9.20 -8.04
C LEU A 537 0.23 -9.57 -6.65
#